data_AF-A0A6B9YYW4-F1
#
_entry.id   AF-A0A6B9YYW4-F1
#
_cell.length_a   1.000
_cell.length_b   1.000
_cell.length_c   1.000
_cell.angle_alpha   90.00
_cell.angle_beta   90.00
_cell.angle_gamma   90.00
#
_symmetry.space_group_name_H-M   'P 1'
#
loop_
_entity.id
_entity.type
_entity.pdbx_description
1 polymer ?
#
loop_
_entity_poly.entity_id
_entity_poly.type
_entity_poly.pdbx_seq_one_letter_code
_entity_poly.pdbx_strand_id
1 'polypeptide(L)'
;MEDLIGVLAIGMVGINFLYLGFNIYRQRIAEKKLEKLIKKHEADLLKMINDKNYKAQFYLSNKRSKEDFENLMMITFVNNQINHLSKYDKLMMKKIIERKSSENQQRYISKLFQDIGLSSLLHNSKKPSVA
;
A
#
# COMPACT_ATOMS: atom_id res chain seq x y z
N MET A 1 18.44 28.22 -36.52
CA MET A 1 18.49 26.78 -36.16
C MET A 1 18.49 26.60 -34.65
N GLU A 2 19.31 27.36 -33.92
CA GLU A 2 19.37 27.31 -32.44
C GLU A 2 18.04 27.68 -31.76
N ASP A 3 17.33 28.70 -32.24
CA ASP A 3 16.02 29.10 -31.69
C ASP A 3 14.95 28.00 -31.86
N LEU A 4 14.96 27.27 -32.98
CA LEU A 4 14.03 26.17 -33.24
C LEU A 4 14.29 25.00 -32.28
N ILE A 5 15.56 24.71 -31.99
CA ILE A 5 15.96 23.67 -31.03
C ILE A 5 15.52 24.06 -29.61
N GLY A 6 15.66 25.33 -29.23
CA GLY A 6 15.20 25.84 -27.93
C GLY A 6 13.68 25.68 -27.75
N VAL A 7 12.89 26.04 -28.75
CA VAL A 7 11.42 25.89 -28.71
C VAL A 7 11.00 24.42 -28.61
N LEU A 8 11.64 23.53 -29.37
CA LEU A 8 11.38 22.09 -29.32
C LEU A 8 11.75 21.49 -27.95
N ALA A 9 12.89 21.90 -27.36
CA ALA A 9 13.30 21.45 -26.04
C ALA A 9 12.31 21.88 -24.95
N ILE A 10 11.85 23.14 -24.97
CA ILE A 10 10.84 23.65 -24.03
C ILE A 10 9.52 22.89 -24.21
N GLY A 11 9.11 22.64 -25.46
CA GLY A 11 7.91 21.84 -25.77
C GLY A 11 7.99 20.41 -25.21
N MET A 12 9.13 19.73 -25.38
CA MET A 12 9.35 18.40 -24.81
C MET A 12 9.33 18.40 -23.28
N VAL A 13 9.94 19.41 -22.65
CA VAL A 13 9.90 19.56 -21.19
C VAL A 13 8.46 19.73 -20.71
N GLY A 14 7.67 20.58 -21.37
CA GLY A 14 6.25 20.77 -21.05
C GLY A 14 5.43 19.47 -21.16
N ILE A 15 5.61 18.71 -22.24
CA ILE A 15 4.94 17.41 -22.43
C ILE A 15 5.32 16.42 -21.31
N ASN A 16 6.59 16.37 -20.92
CA ASN A 16 7.05 15.51 -19.84
C ASN A 16 6.41 15.88 -18.49
N PHE A 17 6.28 17.17 -18.18
CA PHE A 17 5.60 17.62 -16.96
C PHE A 17 4.11 17.26 -16.95
N LEU A 18 3.42 17.46 -18.07
CA LEU A 18 2.01 17.06 -18.21
C LEU A 18 1.83 15.54 -18.01
N TYR A 19 2.72 14.75 -18.62
CA TYR A 19 2.70 13.29 -18.48
C TYR A 19 2.97 12.85 -17.04
N LEU A 20 3.93 13.47 -16.35
CA LEU A 20 4.21 13.20 -14.93
C LEU A 20 3.00 13.54 -14.06
N GLY A 21 2.40 14.71 -14.25
CA GLY A 21 1.21 15.14 -13.53
C GLY A 21 0.02 14.19 -13.72
N PHE A 22 -0.20 13.75 -14.96
CA PHE A 22 -1.24 12.76 -15.28
C PHE A 22 -1.00 11.42 -14.56
N ASN A 23 0.23 10.91 -14.55
CA ASN A 23 0.56 9.67 -13.85
C ASN A 23 0.36 9.79 -12.33
N ILE A 24 0.78 10.90 -11.73
CA ILE A 24 0.54 11.16 -10.29
C ILE A 24 -0.95 11.21 -9.99
N TYR A 25 -1.73 11.91 -10.81
CA TYR A 25 -3.17 11.99 -10.65
C TYR A 25 -3.84 10.61 -10.73
N ARG A 26 -3.46 9.81 -11.74
CA ARG A 26 -3.96 8.43 -11.92
C ARG A 26 -3.58 7.53 -10.76
N GLN A 27 -2.35 7.64 -10.26
CA GLN A 27 -1.90 6.93 -9.07
C GLN A 27 -2.77 7.26 -7.86
N ARG A 28 -3.02 8.55 -7.60
CA ARG A 28 -3.88 8.97 -6.47
C ARG A 28 -5.30 8.41 -6.57
N ILE A 29 -5.86 8.30 -7.78
CA ILE A 29 -7.17 7.65 -7.98
C ILE A 29 -7.12 6.17 -7.61
N ALA A 30 -6.09 5.45 -8.07
CA ALA A 30 -5.93 4.03 -7.77
C ALA A 30 -5.73 3.79 -6.26
N GLU A 31 -4.94 4.64 -5.60
CA GLU A 31 -4.76 4.65 -4.14
C GLU A 31 -6.08 4.86 -3.42
N LYS A 32 -6.87 5.88 -3.80
CA LYS A 32 -8.19 6.14 -3.18
C LYS A 32 -9.17 4.99 -3.38
N LYS A 33 -9.11 4.28 -4.50
CA LYS A 33 -9.94 3.07 -4.72
C LYS A 33 -9.48 1.92 -3.81
N LEU A 34 -8.17 1.73 -3.66
CA LEU A 34 -7.61 0.73 -2.76
C LEU A 34 -7.97 1.02 -1.31
N GLU A 35 -7.82 2.27 -0.86
CA GLU A 35 -8.23 2.74 0.47
C GLU A 35 -9.70 2.40 0.76
N LYS A 36 -10.61 2.67 -0.19
CA LYS A 36 -12.03 2.30 -0.06
C LYS A 36 -12.24 0.79 0.08
N LEU A 37 -11.49 -0.02 -0.67
CA LEU A 37 -11.56 -1.49 -0.57
C LEU A 37 -11.04 -1.99 0.78
N ILE A 38 -9.89 -1.47 1.23
CA ILE A 38 -9.31 -1.80 2.54
C ILE A 38 -10.30 -1.50 3.65
N LYS A 39 -10.88 -0.29 3.66
CA LYS A 39 -11.87 0.12 4.66
C LYS A 39 -13.13 -0.74 4.61
N LYS A 40 -13.61 -1.07 3.41
CA LYS A 40 -14.80 -1.94 3.24
C LYS A 40 -14.59 -3.36 3.82
N HIS A 41 -13.36 -3.88 3.77
CA HIS A 41 -13.03 -5.24 4.21
C HIS A 41 -12.22 -5.26 5.52
N GLU A 42 -12.31 -4.22 6.35
CA GLU A 42 -11.57 -4.13 7.61
C GLU A 42 -11.86 -5.30 8.56
N ALA A 43 -13.10 -5.80 8.55
CA ALA A 43 -13.52 -6.94 9.36
C ALA A 43 -12.79 -8.23 8.96
N ASP A 44 -12.46 -8.40 7.68
CA ASP A 44 -11.74 -9.56 7.19
C ASP A 44 -10.28 -9.53 7.64
N LEU A 45 -9.66 -8.34 7.66
CA LEU A 45 -8.33 -8.16 8.24
C LEU A 45 -8.32 -8.50 9.73
N LEU A 46 -9.33 -8.04 10.49
CA LEU A 46 -9.46 -8.36 11.91
C LEU A 46 -9.60 -9.87 12.16
N LYS A 47 -10.36 -10.58 11.31
CA LYS A 47 -10.45 -12.04 11.36
C LYS A 47 -9.10 -12.68 11.08
N MET A 48 -8.41 -12.25 10.02
CA MET A 48 -7.08 -12.74 9.67
C MET A 48 -6.06 -12.57 10.80
N ILE A 49 -6.02 -11.40 11.45
CA ILE A 49 -5.12 -11.14 12.59
C ILE A 49 -5.48 -11.99 13.82
N ASN A 50 -6.75 -12.31 14.03
CA ASN A 50 -7.21 -13.08 15.18
C ASN A 50 -7.27 -14.60 14.95
N ASP A 51 -7.03 -15.06 13.72
CA ASP A 51 -7.03 -16.47 13.38
C ASP A 51 -5.86 -17.20 14.08
N LYS A 52 -6.20 -18.20 14.89
CA LYS A 52 -5.25 -18.99 15.68
C LYS A 52 -4.35 -19.85 14.78
N ASN A 53 -4.82 -20.28 13.61
CA ASN A 53 -4.06 -21.13 12.69
C ASN A 53 -2.94 -20.35 12.02
N TYR A 54 -3.23 -19.12 11.56
CA TYR A 54 -2.21 -18.25 10.96
C TYR A 54 -1.12 -17.87 11.95
N LYS A 55 -1.48 -17.57 13.20
CA LYS A 55 -0.50 -17.31 14.27
C LYS A 55 0.39 -18.52 14.51
N ALA A 56 -0.20 -19.71 14.68
CA ALA A 56 0.54 -20.93 14.95
C ALA A 56 1.55 -21.25 13.83
N GLN A 57 1.12 -21.17 12.56
CA GLN A 57 2.01 -21.41 11.41
C GLN A 57 3.15 -20.39 11.31
N PHE A 58 2.89 -19.11 11.56
CA PHE A 58 3.93 -18.08 11.50
C PHE A 58 4.98 -18.24 12.60
N TYR A 59 4.57 -18.46 13.85
CA TYR A 59 5.50 -18.61 14.98
C TYR A 59 6.27 -19.94 14.95
N LEU A 60 5.71 -21.00 14.36
CA LEU A 60 6.40 -22.27 14.14
C LEU A 60 7.50 -22.16 13.08
N SER A 61 7.29 -21.35 12.04
CA SER A 61 8.21 -21.21 10.91
C SER A 61 9.22 -20.08 11.07
N ASN A 62 8.96 -19.10 11.94
CA ASN A 62 9.81 -17.94 12.15
C ASN A 62 9.85 -17.56 13.64
N LYS A 63 11.05 -17.46 14.23
CA LYS A 63 11.28 -16.86 15.56
C LYS A 63 11.10 -15.32 15.51
N ARG A 64 10.02 -14.83 14.90
CA ARG A 64 9.75 -13.42 14.67
C ARG A 64 8.76 -12.84 15.67
N SER A 65 8.81 -11.52 15.82
CA SER A 65 7.99 -10.80 16.78
C SER A 65 6.50 -10.79 16.38
N LYS A 66 5.62 -10.43 17.31
CA LYS A 66 4.19 -10.18 17.03
C LYS A 66 3.98 -9.05 16.01
N GLU A 67 4.83 -8.03 16.06
CA GLU A 67 4.80 -6.89 15.14
C GLU A 67 5.11 -7.33 13.70
N ASP A 68 6.05 -8.26 13.52
CA ASP A 68 6.35 -8.84 12.21
C ASP A 68 5.17 -9.62 11.63
N PHE A 69 4.42 -10.34 12.48
CA PHE A 69 3.22 -11.06 12.06
C PHE A 69 2.12 -10.09 11.60
N GLU A 70 1.81 -9.07 12.40
CA GLU A 70 0.80 -8.07 12.06
C GLU A 70 1.15 -7.37 10.74
N ASN A 71 2.41 -6.97 10.58
CA ASN A 71 2.90 -6.36 9.34
C ASN A 71 2.75 -7.29 8.13
N LEU A 72 3.11 -8.58 8.28
CA LEU A 72 2.94 -9.55 7.19
C LEU A 72 1.46 -9.71 6.80
N MET A 73 0.57 -9.80 7.79
CA MET A 73 -0.87 -9.95 7.55
C MET A 73 -1.46 -8.72 6.88
N MET A 74 -1.01 -7.52 7.26
CA MET A 74 -1.39 -6.28 6.59
C MET A 74 -0.91 -6.21 5.14
N ILE A 75 0.34 -6.58 4.87
CA ILE A 75 0.87 -6.64 3.49
C ILE A 75 0.06 -7.63 2.66
N THR A 76 -0.17 -8.83 3.20
CA THR A 76 -0.94 -9.88 2.53
C THR A 76 -2.36 -9.42 2.24
N PHE A 77 -3.01 -8.78 3.22
CA PHE A 77 -4.34 -8.22 3.06
C PHE A 77 -4.39 -7.14 1.97
N VAL A 78 -3.48 -6.16 1.97
CA VAL A 78 -3.44 -5.12 0.94
C VAL A 78 -3.23 -5.73 -0.45
N ASN A 79 -2.33 -6.71 -0.58
CA ASN A 79 -2.10 -7.41 -1.84
C ASN A 79 -3.36 -8.15 -2.32
N ASN A 80 -4.12 -8.74 -1.40
CA ASN A 80 -5.42 -9.33 -1.72
C ASN A 80 -6.42 -8.27 -2.19
N GLN A 81 -6.53 -7.13 -1.50
CA GLN A 81 -7.41 -6.03 -1.90
C GLN A 81 -7.05 -5.45 -3.27
N ILE A 82 -5.76 -5.37 -3.61
CA ILE A 82 -5.29 -4.96 -4.95
C ILE A 82 -5.83 -5.89 -6.04
N ASN A 83 -5.99 -7.19 -5.76
CA ASN A 83 -6.51 -8.13 -6.75
C ASN A 83 -7.97 -7.87 -7.12
N HIS A 84 -8.73 -7.15 -6.29
CA HIS A 84 -10.12 -6.75 -6.53
C HIS A 84 -10.26 -5.40 -7.26
N LEU A 85 -9.15 -4.70 -7.53
CA LEU A 85 -9.17 -3.49 -8.35
C LEU A 85 -9.38 -3.81 -9.85
N SER A 86 -9.78 -2.79 -10.61
CA SER A 86 -9.84 -2.87 -12.07
C SER A 86 -8.47 -3.25 -12.65
N LYS A 87 -8.42 -3.90 -13.83
CA LYS A 87 -7.17 -4.40 -14.44
C LYS A 87 -6.05 -3.35 -14.44
N TYR A 88 -6.36 -2.11 -14.81
CA TYR A 88 -5.38 -1.03 -14.89
C TYR A 88 -4.93 -0.54 -13.50
N ASP A 89 -5.87 -0.29 -12.59
CA ASP A 89 -5.56 0.16 -11.22
C ASP A 89 -4.76 -0.92 -10.47
N LYS A 90 -5.11 -2.20 -10.67
CA LYS A 90 -4.40 -3.37 -10.15
C LYS A 90 -2.95 -3.40 -10.60
N LEU A 91 -2.70 -3.28 -11.92
CA LEU A 91 -1.34 -3.25 -12.47
C LEU A 91 -0.52 -2.10 -11.90
N MET A 92 -1.14 -0.92 -11.79
CA MET A 92 -0.50 0.28 -11.23
C MET A 92 -0.12 0.08 -9.76
N MET A 93 -1.04 -0.39 -8.92
CA MET A 93 -0.79 -0.60 -7.50
C MET A 93 0.21 -1.72 -7.24
N LYS A 94 0.14 -2.84 -7.97
CA LYS A 94 1.17 -3.89 -7.90
C LYS A 94 2.55 -3.33 -8.20
N LYS A 95 2.69 -2.59 -9.30
CA LYS A 95 3.95 -1.96 -9.69
C LYS A 95 4.47 -0.97 -8.64
N ILE A 96 3.60 -0.25 -7.95
CA ILE A 96 4.00 0.70 -6.88
C ILE A 96 4.53 -0.05 -5.64
N ILE A 97 3.85 -1.12 -5.22
CA ILE A 97 4.23 -1.88 -4.03
C ILE A 97 5.45 -2.76 -4.31
N GLU A 98 5.44 -3.53 -5.40
CA GLU A 98 6.50 -4.50 -5.75
C GLU A 98 7.85 -3.83 -6.03
N ARG A 99 7.87 -2.57 -6.49
CA ARG A 99 9.11 -1.81 -6.72
C ARG A 99 9.78 -1.29 -5.45
N LYS A 100 9.10 -1.34 -4.30
CA LYS A 100 9.64 -0.85 -3.02
C LYS A 100 10.35 -2.00 -2.30
N SER A 101 11.44 -1.69 -1.59
CA SER A 101 12.01 -2.62 -0.60
C SER A 101 10.97 -2.97 0.48
N SER A 102 11.13 -4.10 1.17
CA SER A 102 10.17 -4.56 2.18
C SER A 102 9.88 -3.50 3.25
N GLU A 103 10.90 -2.76 3.70
CA GLU A 103 10.73 -1.64 4.65
C GLU A 103 9.89 -0.50 4.05
N ASN A 104 10.13 -0.14 2.78
CA ASN A 104 9.37 0.90 2.10
C ASN A 104 7.94 0.47 1.77
N GLN A 105 7.71 -0.83 1.55
CA GLN A 105 6.36 -1.41 1.42
C GLN A 105 5.60 -1.27 2.73
N GLN A 106 6.21 -1.63 3.86
CA GLN A 106 5.62 -1.49 5.18
C GLN A 106 5.26 -0.03 5.47
N ARG A 107 6.21 0.90 5.31
CA ARG A 107 5.96 2.35 5.52
C ARG A 107 4.80 2.85 4.67
N TYR A 108 4.73 2.44 3.40
CA TYR A 108 3.66 2.83 2.48
C TYR A 108 2.30 2.27 2.91
N ILE A 109 2.23 0.99 3.28
CA ILE A 109 1.01 0.35 3.75
C ILE A 109 0.55 0.96 5.08
N SER A 110 1.47 1.19 6.03
CA SER A 110 1.13 1.87 7.28
C SER A 110 0.55 3.25 7.04
N LYS A 111 1.08 3.99 6.06
CA LYS A 111 0.51 5.28 5.63
C LYS A 111 -0.91 5.11 5.07
N LEU A 112 -1.14 4.14 4.19
CA LEU A 112 -2.49 3.87 3.66
C LEU A 112 -3.49 3.60 4.78
N PHE A 113 -3.10 2.82 5.80
CA PHE A 113 -3.94 2.54 6.96
C PHE A 113 -4.17 3.76 7.85
N GLN A 114 -3.15 4.61 8.03
CA GLN A 114 -3.29 5.87 8.74
C GLN A 114 -4.26 6.82 8.04
N ASP A 115 -4.14 6.97 6.72
CA ASP A 115 -4.95 7.89 5.90
C ASP A 115 -6.44 7.53 5.92
N ILE A 116 -6.80 6.26 6.16
CA ILE A 116 -8.19 5.79 6.24
C ILE A 116 -8.73 5.63 7.67
N GLY A 117 -7.93 5.98 8.69
CA GLY A 117 -8.33 5.90 10.11
C GLY A 117 -8.24 4.49 10.72
N LEU A 118 -7.47 3.58 10.09
CA LEU A 118 -7.22 2.23 10.58
C LEU A 118 -5.85 2.07 11.27
N SER A 119 -5.25 3.18 11.71
CA SER A 119 -3.99 3.16 12.47
C SER A 119 -4.11 2.43 13.81
N SER A 120 -5.31 2.33 14.39
CA SER A 120 -5.54 1.51 15.59
C SER A 120 -5.32 0.02 15.36
N LEU A 121 -5.50 -0.47 14.12
CA LEU A 121 -5.13 -1.84 13.73
C LEU A 121 -3.61 -2.04 13.73
N LEU A 122 -2.83 -0.98 13.54
CA LEU A 122 -1.36 -0.97 13.66
C LEU A 122 -0.87 -0.86 15.11
N HIS A 123 -1.72 -0.50 16.07
CA HIS A 123 -1.31 -0.15 17.44
C HIS A 123 -2.01 -0.96 18.55
N ASN A 124 -2.97 -1.84 18.24
CA ASN A 124 -3.50 -2.79 19.22
C ASN A 124 -2.47 -3.88 19.64
N SER A 125 -1.24 -3.85 19.13
CA SER A 125 -0.07 -4.51 19.73
C SER A 125 0.64 -3.71 20.83
N LYS A 126 0.30 -2.42 21.03
CA LYS A 126 0.92 -1.49 22.00
C LYS A 126 -0.01 -1.03 23.14
N LYS A 127 -1.09 -1.75 23.44
CA LYS A 127 -1.71 -1.61 24.78
C LYS A 127 -1.01 -2.58 25.72
N PRO A 128 -0.27 -2.11 26.76
CA PRO A 128 0.03 -2.99 27.88
C PRO A 128 -1.31 -3.48 28.43
N SER A 129 -1.37 -4.79 28.64
CA SER A 129 -2.30 -5.42 29.56
C SER A 129 -2.29 -4.61 30.86
N VAL A 130 -3.30 -3.78 31.06
CA VAL A 130 -3.64 -3.28 32.39
C VAL A 130 -4.63 -4.30 32.94
N ALA A 131 -4.21 -4.87 34.06
CA ALA A 131 -4.84 -5.94 34.83
C ALA A 131 -6.29 -5.63 35.22
#